data_AF-A0A8T7LWB9-F1
#
_entry.id   AF-A0A8T7LWB9-F1
#
_cell.length_a   1.000
_cell.length_b   1.000
_cell.length_c   1.000
_cell.angle_alpha   90.00
_cell.angle_beta   90.00
_cell.angle_gamma   90.00
#
_symmetry.space_group_name_H-M   'P 1'
#
loop_
_entity.id
_entity.type
_entity.pdbx_description
1 polymer ?
#
loop_
_entity_poly.entity_id
_entity_poly.type
_entity_poly.pdbx_seq_one_letter_code
_entity_poly.pdbx_strand_id
1 'polypeptide(L)'
;MLKDNLVLVRGGGDLATGVALRLHRAGIGVIITELAQPLAVRRTVSFAEAVYEGMWEVEGVKGRLVEADQLSAALEAGEIPVLVDPELEILKSQPFLVVVDARLTKQPPAPLPRPVPLHIGLGPGFTAGRNCHAVIETRRSHTLGRVYWEGATQPDSREPEGDPRRVLRAPADGVLRSVKKIGEHVEGGEVIAVIGEQWSVSSPFGGVLRGLVHDGLRVNQGMKVGDVDPRDDPSYCWLVSDKALAIGGGALEAVLSRREIREKLFGGR
;
A
#
# COMPACT_ATOMS: atom_id res chain seq x y z
N MET A 1 -26.96 3.69 6.20
CA MET A 1 -26.23 2.40 6.18
C MET A 1 -25.37 2.42 4.94
N LEU A 2 -24.08 2.08 5.04
CA LEU A 2 -23.21 2.01 3.86
C LEU A 2 -23.76 0.96 2.89
N LYS A 3 -23.48 1.14 1.60
CA LYS A 3 -23.81 0.11 0.62
C LYS A 3 -22.97 -1.13 0.89
N ASP A 4 -23.56 -2.31 0.71
CA ASP A 4 -22.86 -3.59 0.93
C ASP A 4 -21.94 -3.97 -0.23
N ASN A 5 -21.78 -3.08 -1.22
CA ASN A 5 -21.02 -3.31 -2.45
C ASN A 5 -19.60 -2.71 -2.44
N LEU A 6 -18.98 -2.65 -1.26
CA LEU A 6 -17.67 -2.03 -1.04
C LEU A 6 -16.52 -3.04 -1.09
N VAL A 7 -15.35 -2.52 -1.48
CA VAL A 7 -14.07 -3.23 -1.40
C VAL A 7 -13.23 -2.62 -0.27
N LEU A 8 -12.77 -3.47 0.65
CA LEU A 8 -11.82 -3.09 1.68
C LEU A 8 -10.40 -3.39 1.19
N VAL A 9 -9.51 -2.42 1.27
CA VAL A 9 -8.07 -2.61 1.03
C VAL A 9 -7.34 -2.48 2.37
N ARG A 10 -6.73 -3.56 2.82
CA ARG A 10 -5.95 -3.59 4.06
C ARG A 10 -4.51 -3.22 3.78
N GLY A 11 -4.04 -2.13 4.39
CA GLY A 11 -2.78 -1.49 4.04
C GLY A 11 -3.03 -0.34 3.05
N GLY A 12 -2.42 0.82 3.27
CA GLY A 12 -2.54 2.03 2.47
C GLY A 12 -1.24 2.43 1.74
N GLY A 13 -0.24 1.54 1.71
CA GLY A 13 1.07 1.76 1.07
C GLY A 13 1.03 1.95 -0.46
N ASP A 14 2.19 2.10 -1.09
CA ASP A 14 2.36 2.30 -2.56
C ASP A 14 1.60 1.24 -3.41
N LEU A 15 1.77 -0.05 -3.10
CA LEU A 15 1.09 -1.12 -3.85
C LEU A 15 -0.42 -1.12 -3.63
N ALA A 16 -0.86 -0.88 -2.39
CA ALA A 16 -2.27 -0.80 -2.05
C ALA A 16 -2.94 0.40 -2.74
N THR A 17 -2.21 1.51 -2.87
CA THR A 17 -2.66 2.71 -3.57
C THR A 17 -2.88 2.42 -5.05
N GLY A 18 -2.00 1.65 -5.70
CA GLY A 18 -2.23 1.17 -7.07
C GLY A 18 -3.53 0.36 -7.22
N VAL A 19 -3.83 -0.51 -6.25
CA VAL A 19 -5.12 -1.24 -6.18
C VAL A 19 -6.29 -0.28 -6.02
N ALA A 20 -6.24 0.60 -5.01
CA ALA A 20 -7.30 1.54 -4.69
C ALA A 20 -7.60 2.47 -5.88
N LEU A 21 -6.58 2.99 -6.56
CA LEU A 21 -6.74 3.83 -7.75
C LEU A 21 -7.45 3.08 -8.89
N ARG A 22 -7.06 1.84 -9.19
CA ARG A 22 -7.67 1.06 -10.29
C ARG A 22 -9.13 0.74 -10.01
N LEU A 23 -9.45 0.34 -8.78
CA LEU A 23 -10.83 0.06 -8.37
C LEU A 23 -11.67 1.34 -8.35
N HIS A 24 -11.17 2.41 -7.74
CA HIS A 24 -11.89 3.68 -7.64
C HIS A 24 -12.17 4.29 -9.02
N ARG A 25 -11.16 4.32 -9.91
CA ARG A 25 -11.34 4.81 -11.29
C ARG A 25 -12.31 3.93 -12.11
N ALA A 26 -12.55 2.68 -11.71
CA ALA A 26 -13.58 1.81 -12.28
C ALA A 26 -14.98 2.03 -11.67
N GLY A 27 -15.14 3.01 -10.78
CA GLY A 27 -16.40 3.33 -10.11
C GLY A 27 -16.76 2.40 -8.95
N ILE A 28 -15.78 1.64 -8.44
CA ILE A 28 -15.97 0.75 -7.30
C ILE A 28 -15.68 1.52 -6.00
N GLY A 29 -16.57 1.44 -5.02
CA GLY A 29 -16.37 2.05 -3.70
C GLY A 29 -15.27 1.32 -2.93
N VAL A 30 -14.24 2.05 -2.53
CA VAL A 30 -13.06 1.52 -1.83
C VAL A 30 -12.95 2.17 -0.46
N ILE A 31 -12.67 1.37 0.57
CA ILE A 31 -12.25 1.83 1.90
C ILE A 31 -10.85 1.25 2.16
N ILE A 32 -9.97 2.02 2.79
CA ILE A 32 -8.64 1.58 3.21
C ILE A 32 -8.59 1.48 4.74
N THR A 33 -8.01 0.41 5.28
CA THR A 33 -7.65 0.32 6.71
C THR A 33 -6.15 0.35 6.86
N GLU A 34 -5.64 1.09 7.85
CA GLU A 34 -4.21 1.27 8.07
C GLU A 34 -3.83 1.27 9.56
N LEU A 35 -2.54 1.18 9.85
CA LEU A 35 -1.95 1.39 11.17
C LEU A 35 -2.09 2.84 11.62
N ALA A 36 -2.02 3.09 12.93
CA ALA A 36 -1.95 4.43 13.49
C ALA A 36 -0.65 5.17 13.13
N GLN A 37 0.42 4.41 12.84
CA GLN A 37 1.71 4.93 12.37
C GLN A 37 2.12 4.15 11.11
N PRO A 38 1.57 4.49 9.93
CA PRO A 38 1.88 3.80 8.69
C PRO A 38 3.37 3.85 8.34
N LEU A 39 3.90 2.74 7.84
CA LEU A 39 5.34 2.58 7.54
C LEU A 39 5.66 2.80 6.04
N ALA A 40 4.81 3.53 5.32
CA ALA A 40 5.00 3.78 3.91
C ALA A 40 6.32 4.55 3.66
N VAL A 41 7.12 4.09 2.70
CA VAL A 41 8.37 4.76 2.31
C VAL A 41 8.11 5.76 1.19
N ARG A 42 7.41 5.32 0.13
CA ARG A 42 6.96 6.19 -0.96
C ARG A 42 5.64 6.88 -0.59
N ARG A 43 5.70 7.71 0.45
CA ARG A 43 4.54 8.35 1.10
C ARG A 43 3.75 9.27 0.18
N THR A 44 4.44 9.97 -0.70
CA THR A 44 3.86 10.88 -1.71
C THR A 44 2.86 10.22 -2.65
N VAL A 45 2.94 8.90 -2.83
CA VAL A 45 2.06 8.09 -3.70
C VAL A 45 1.30 7.02 -2.91
N SER A 46 1.01 7.32 -1.64
CA SER A 46 0.46 6.38 -0.68
C SER A 46 -0.74 6.99 0.04
N PHE A 47 -1.92 6.37 -0.04
CA PHE A 47 -3.09 6.83 0.73
C PHE A 47 -2.91 6.72 2.24
N ALA A 48 -1.95 5.91 2.70
CA ALA A 48 -1.53 5.90 4.10
C ALA A 48 -1.12 7.29 4.63
N GLU A 49 -0.70 8.22 3.76
CA GLU A 49 -0.32 9.57 4.18
C GLU A 49 -1.51 10.36 4.74
N ALA A 50 -2.74 10.00 4.38
CA ALA A 50 -3.94 10.60 4.97
C ALA A 50 -4.01 10.38 6.49
N VAL A 51 -3.39 9.33 7.04
CA VAL A 51 -3.33 9.11 8.50
C VAL A 51 -2.52 10.22 9.19
N TYR A 52 -1.52 10.78 8.53
CA TYR A 52 -0.70 11.87 9.06
C TYR A 52 -1.31 13.24 8.75
N GLU A 53 -1.78 13.45 7.53
CA GLU A 53 -2.20 14.75 7.01
C GLU A 53 -3.72 15.01 7.09
N GLY A 54 -4.51 14.01 7.50
CA GLY A 54 -5.98 14.04 7.50
C GLY A 54 -6.60 13.87 6.10
N MET A 55 -5.97 14.40 5.05
CA MET A 55 -6.35 14.20 3.66
C MET A 55 -5.10 14.14 2.78
N TRP A 56 -5.09 13.28 1.77
CA TRP A 56 -3.99 13.15 0.83
C TRP A 56 -4.50 12.88 -0.58
N GLU A 57 -3.87 13.47 -1.60
CA GLU A 57 -4.24 13.26 -3.00
C GLU A 57 -3.14 12.49 -3.75
N VAL A 58 -3.54 11.43 -4.45
CA VAL A 58 -2.64 10.67 -5.32
C VAL A 58 -3.23 10.64 -6.72
N GLU A 59 -2.54 11.25 -7.67
CA GLU A 59 -2.93 11.32 -9.09
C GLU A 59 -4.41 11.70 -9.32
N GLY A 60 -4.86 12.78 -8.66
CA GLY A 60 -6.22 13.32 -8.78
C GLY A 60 -7.29 12.59 -7.95
N VAL A 61 -6.91 11.57 -7.18
CA VAL A 61 -7.84 10.86 -6.27
C VAL A 61 -7.52 11.24 -4.84
N LYS A 62 -8.54 11.69 -4.10
CA LYS A 62 -8.43 12.07 -2.69
C LYS A 62 -8.69 10.88 -1.77
N GLY A 63 -7.78 10.65 -0.85
CA GLY A 63 -7.98 9.82 0.34
C GLY A 63 -8.19 10.71 1.56
N ARG A 64 -9.14 10.36 2.44
CA ARG A 64 -9.43 11.13 3.65
C ARG A 64 -9.42 10.20 4.86
N LEU A 65 -8.67 10.58 5.90
CA LEU A 65 -8.78 9.96 7.21
C LEU A 65 -10.15 10.28 7.79
N VAL A 66 -10.86 9.23 8.20
CA VAL A 66 -12.21 9.37 8.76
C VAL A 66 -12.39 8.46 9.96
N GLU A 67 -13.41 8.77 10.75
CA GLU A 67 -13.99 7.84 11.72
C GLU A 67 -15.08 6.98 11.05
N ALA A 68 -15.50 5.90 11.73
CA ALA A 68 -16.42 4.92 11.17
C ALA A 68 -17.79 5.50 10.75
N ASP A 69 -18.26 6.54 11.44
CA ASP A 69 -19.51 7.24 11.15
C ASP A 69 -19.43 8.20 9.95
N GLN A 70 -18.22 8.56 9.52
CA GLN A 70 -17.95 9.48 8.42
C GLN A 70 -17.72 8.78 7.07
N LEU A 71 -17.67 7.44 7.05
CA LEU A 71 -17.42 6.64 5.85
C LEU A 71 -18.36 6.97 4.69
N SER A 72 -19.67 7.12 4.94
CA SER A 72 -20.67 7.38 3.90
C SER A 72 -20.43 8.74 3.24
N ALA A 73 -20.15 9.76 4.06
CA ALA A 73 -19.91 11.11 3.59
C ALA A 73 -18.67 11.21 2.69
N ALA A 74 -17.61 10.46 3.00
CA ALA A 74 -16.41 10.40 2.16
C ALA A 74 -16.68 9.70 0.82
N LEU A 75 -17.38 8.57 0.84
CA LEU A 75 -17.74 7.86 -0.39
C LEU A 75 -18.66 8.68 -1.30
N GLU A 76 -19.64 9.39 -0.72
CA GLU A 76 -20.56 10.27 -1.46
C GLU A 76 -19.84 11.48 -2.08
N ALA A 77 -18.75 11.94 -1.46
CA ALA A 77 -17.89 12.99 -2.00
C ALA A 77 -16.94 12.49 -3.10
N GLY A 78 -16.96 11.19 -3.44
CA GLY A 78 -16.03 10.59 -4.41
C GLY A 78 -14.60 10.45 -3.88
N GLU A 79 -14.44 10.40 -2.56
CA GLU A 79 -13.16 10.23 -1.88
C GLU A 79 -12.98 8.77 -1.42
N ILE A 80 -11.74 8.36 -1.20
CA ILE A 80 -11.40 7.06 -0.60
C ILE A 80 -11.25 7.24 0.91
N PRO A 81 -12.17 6.70 1.74
CA PRO A 81 -12.02 6.78 3.19
C PRO A 81 -10.86 5.91 3.66
N VAL A 82 -10.04 6.44 4.57
CA VAL A 82 -8.93 5.77 5.24
C VAL A 82 -9.27 5.68 6.72
N LEU A 83 -9.25 4.48 7.29
CA LEU A 83 -9.55 4.21 8.69
C LEU A 83 -8.31 3.70 9.41
N VAL A 84 -8.03 4.20 10.61
CA VAL A 84 -7.03 3.57 11.50
C VAL A 84 -7.70 2.37 12.17
N ASP A 85 -7.50 1.19 11.58
CA ASP A 85 -8.11 -0.07 12.01
C ASP A 85 -7.17 -1.25 11.71
N PRO A 86 -6.09 -1.41 12.52
CA PRO A 86 -5.09 -2.45 12.29
C PRO A 86 -5.66 -3.88 12.41
N GLU A 87 -6.70 -4.05 13.23
CA GLU A 87 -7.29 -5.35 13.59
C GLU A 87 -8.51 -5.73 12.73
N LEU A 88 -8.91 -4.88 11.77
CA LEU A 88 -10.09 -5.06 10.93
C LEU A 88 -11.40 -5.19 11.73
N GLU A 89 -11.54 -4.40 12.79
CA GLU A 89 -12.77 -4.31 13.57
C GLU A 89 -13.97 -3.89 12.71
N ILE A 90 -13.74 -3.10 11.65
CA ILE A 90 -14.78 -2.68 10.70
C ILE A 90 -15.50 -3.86 10.04
N LEU A 91 -14.86 -5.03 9.90
CA LEU A 91 -15.50 -6.23 9.34
C LEU A 91 -16.60 -6.82 10.25
N LYS A 92 -16.61 -6.45 11.54
CA LYS A 92 -17.64 -6.89 12.50
C LYS A 92 -18.92 -6.08 12.34
N SER A 93 -18.81 -4.80 12.00
CA SER A 93 -19.94 -3.87 11.90
C SER A 93 -20.41 -3.59 10.47
N GLN A 94 -19.55 -3.73 9.47
CA GLN A 94 -19.86 -3.47 8.05
C GLN A 94 -19.53 -4.67 7.17
N PRO A 95 -20.47 -5.19 6.36
CA PRO A 95 -20.16 -6.19 5.34
C PRO A 95 -19.38 -5.57 4.17
N PHE A 96 -18.42 -6.35 3.64
CA PHE A 96 -17.68 -6.03 2.42
C PHE A 96 -17.80 -7.20 1.43
N LEU A 97 -17.85 -6.89 0.14
CA LEU A 97 -17.82 -7.93 -0.90
C LEU A 97 -16.42 -8.50 -1.07
N VAL A 98 -15.42 -7.63 -0.96
CA VAL A 98 -14.04 -7.97 -1.24
C VAL A 98 -13.14 -7.40 -0.15
N VAL A 99 -12.19 -8.20 0.30
CA VAL A 99 -11.01 -7.72 1.04
C VAL A 99 -9.78 -7.96 0.18
N VAL A 100 -9.00 -6.93 -0.06
CA VAL A 100 -7.66 -7.02 -0.65
C VAL A 100 -6.64 -6.77 0.45
N ASP A 101 -5.89 -7.80 0.85
CA ASP A 101 -4.82 -7.64 1.84
C ASP A 101 -3.50 -7.28 1.15
N ALA A 102 -3.15 -6.01 1.27
CA ALA A 102 -2.03 -5.35 0.60
C ALA A 102 -0.87 -5.01 1.55
N ARG A 103 -0.86 -5.57 2.78
CA ARG A 103 0.18 -5.31 3.78
C ARG A 103 1.55 -5.89 3.41
N LEU A 104 1.59 -6.89 2.54
CA LEU A 104 2.80 -7.51 2.03
C LEU A 104 3.76 -8.00 3.16
N THR A 105 3.21 -8.64 4.20
CA THR A 105 3.96 -9.10 5.38
C THR A 105 4.93 -10.25 5.08
N LYS A 106 4.80 -10.89 3.90
CA LYS A 106 5.57 -12.06 3.45
C LYS A 106 5.39 -13.30 4.33
N GLN A 107 4.41 -13.26 5.23
CA GLN A 107 4.07 -14.34 6.15
C GLN A 107 2.59 -14.69 5.99
N PRO A 108 2.19 -15.93 6.28
CA PRO A 108 0.77 -16.30 6.31
C PRO A 108 -0.01 -15.33 7.21
N PRO A 109 -1.09 -14.71 6.72
CA PRO A 109 -1.89 -13.80 7.53
C PRO A 109 -2.67 -14.59 8.58
N ALA A 110 -3.01 -13.92 9.67
CA ALA A 110 -4.11 -14.38 10.52
C ALA A 110 -5.41 -14.41 9.70
N PRO A 111 -6.33 -15.35 9.98
CA PRO A 111 -7.65 -15.36 9.36
C PRO A 111 -8.38 -14.02 9.55
N LEU A 112 -9.23 -13.65 8.58
CA LEU A 112 -10.09 -12.49 8.74
C LEU A 112 -11.06 -12.69 9.92
N PRO A 113 -11.35 -11.64 10.71
CA PRO A 113 -12.34 -11.71 11.80
C PRO A 113 -13.73 -12.19 11.35
N ARG A 114 -14.07 -11.97 10.08
CA ARG A 114 -15.31 -12.42 9.44
C ARG A 114 -15.02 -12.88 8.01
N PRO A 115 -15.66 -13.96 7.53
CA PRO A 115 -15.54 -14.36 6.13
C PRO A 115 -16.15 -13.30 5.20
N VAL A 116 -15.52 -13.13 4.04
CA VAL A 116 -15.98 -12.24 2.96
C VAL A 116 -16.13 -13.03 1.66
N PRO A 117 -17.03 -12.63 0.75
CA PRO A 117 -17.24 -13.33 -0.52
C PRO A 117 -15.99 -13.51 -1.37
N LEU A 118 -15.08 -12.53 -1.34
CA LEU A 118 -13.80 -12.61 -2.04
C LEU A 118 -12.67 -12.02 -1.18
N HIS A 119 -11.60 -12.78 -0.99
CA HIS A 119 -10.42 -12.38 -0.22
C HIS A 119 -9.21 -12.54 -1.14
N ILE A 120 -8.55 -11.43 -1.46
CA ILE A 120 -7.44 -11.36 -2.39
C ILE A 120 -6.19 -11.01 -1.59
N GLY A 121 -5.16 -11.85 -1.70
CA GLY A 121 -3.84 -11.56 -1.14
C GLY A 121 -2.90 -10.94 -2.17
N LEU A 122 -2.02 -10.05 -1.73
CA LEU A 122 -0.92 -9.58 -2.57
C LEU A 122 0.38 -10.30 -2.20
N GLY A 123 0.97 -11.02 -3.16
CA GLY A 123 2.35 -11.52 -3.06
C GLY A 123 2.61 -12.64 -2.05
N PRO A 124 3.87 -12.82 -1.62
CA PRO A 124 4.28 -13.89 -0.71
C PRO A 124 3.54 -13.88 0.63
N GLY A 125 3.32 -15.06 1.20
CA GLY A 125 2.53 -15.27 2.43
C GLY A 125 1.09 -15.71 2.16
N PHE A 126 0.56 -15.36 0.97
CA PHE A 126 -0.75 -15.80 0.53
C PHE A 126 -0.68 -17.05 -0.35
N THR A 127 -1.70 -17.89 -0.24
CA THR A 127 -1.89 -19.11 -1.03
C THR A 127 -3.38 -19.26 -1.30
N ALA A 128 -3.76 -19.13 -2.58
CA ALA A 128 -5.12 -19.27 -3.04
C ALA A 128 -5.62 -20.71 -2.80
N GLY A 129 -6.85 -20.83 -2.29
CA GLY A 129 -7.42 -22.10 -1.85
C GLY A 129 -7.04 -22.51 -0.42
N ARG A 130 -6.18 -21.74 0.26
CA ARG A 130 -5.76 -22.00 1.65
C ARG A 130 -6.10 -20.86 2.61
N ASN A 131 -5.56 -19.67 2.37
CA ASN A 131 -5.75 -18.51 3.26
C ASN A 131 -6.38 -17.29 2.55
N CYS A 132 -6.59 -17.39 1.25
CA CYS A 132 -7.30 -16.44 0.42
C CYS A 132 -7.98 -17.17 -0.75
N HIS A 133 -8.87 -16.47 -1.43
CA HIS A 133 -9.58 -16.97 -2.61
C HIS A 133 -8.77 -16.77 -3.89
N ALA A 134 -7.97 -15.71 -3.95
CA ALA A 134 -7.05 -15.43 -5.05
C ALA A 134 -5.79 -14.75 -4.50
N VAL A 135 -4.68 -14.90 -5.20
CA VAL A 135 -3.43 -14.18 -4.88
C VAL A 135 -2.86 -13.54 -6.13
N ILE A 136 -2.36 -12.31 -6.00
CA ILE A 136 -1.79 -11.53 -7.11
C ILE A 136 -0.28 -11.54 -7.03
N GLU A 137 0.39 -11.86 -8.14
CA GLU A 137 1.85 -11.79 -8.25
C GLU A 137 2.38 -10.36 -8.10
N THR A 138 3.35 -10.18 -7.22
CA THR A 138 3.97 -8.88 -6.94
C THR A 138 5.44 -8.83 -7.32
N ARG A 139 6.06 -9.92 -7.73
CA ARG A 139 7.43 -9.92 -8.25
C ARG A 139 7.47 -9.42 -9.69
N ARG A 140 8.36 -8.47 -10.01
CA ARG A 140 8.59 -8.06 -11.40
C ARG A 140 9.15 -9.23 -12.22
N SER A 141 8.39 -9.60 -13.23
CA SER A 141 8.73 -10.54 -14.31
C SER A 141 7.58 -10.50 -15.32
N HIS A 142 7.54 -11.43 -16.27
CA HIS A 142 6.37 -11.65 -17.14
C HIS A 142 5.11 -12.15 -16.39
N THR A 143 5.20 -12.39 -15.07
CA THR A 143 4.08 -12.81 -14.24
C THR A 143 3.51 -11.70 -13.35
N LEU A 144 4.13 -10.52 -13.31
CA LEU A 144 3.68 -9.40 -12.48
C LEU A 144 2.19 -9.07 -12.71
N GLY A 145 1.42 -8.95 -11.63
CA GLY A 145 0.00 -8.59 -11.67
C GLY A 145 -0.93 -9.74 -12.04
N ARG A 146 -0.43 -10.94 -12.37
CA ARG A 146 -1.28 -12.10 -12.65
C ARG A 146 -2.04 -12.54 -11.42
N VAL A 147 -3.29 -12.94 -11.64
CA VAL A 147 -4.18 -13.51 -10.62
C VAL A 147 -4.03 -15.03 -10.63
N TYR A 148 -3.72 -15.60 -9.48
CA TYR A 148 -3.74 -17.04 -9.25
C TYR A 148 -4.93 -17.40 -8.36
N TRP A 149 -5.77 -18.32 -8.86
CA TRP A 149 -6.93 -18.85 -8.14
C TRP A 149 -6.62 -20.13 -7.36
N GLU A 150 -5.45 -20.72 -7.61
CA GLU A 150 -4.91 -21.87 -6.91
C GLU A 150 -3.39 -21.69 -6.74
N GLY A 151 -2.86 -22.14 -5.60
CA GLY A 151 -1.42 -22.09 -5.33
C GLY A 151 -0.93 -20.73 -4.80
N ALA A 152 0.38 -20.52 -4.88
CA ALA A 152 1.05 -19.34 -4.32
C ALA A 152 1.80 -18.56 -5.40
N THR A 153 2.10 -17.31 -5.09
CA THR A 153 3.03 -16.48 -5.88
C THR A 153 4.47 -16.91 -5.66
N GLN A 154 5.39 -16.33 -6.43
CA GLN A 154 6.81 -16.56 -6.20
C GLN A 154 7.22 -16.16 -4.78
N PRO A 155 8.15 -16.88 -4.13
CA PRO A 155 8.62 -16.56 -2.79
C PRO A 155 9.34 -15.20 -2.77
N ASP A 156 9.41 -14.60 -1.58
CA ASP A 156 10.17 -13.36 -1.37
C ASP A 156 11.65 -13.58 -1.71
N SER A 157 12.16 -12.88 -2.72
CA SER A 157 13.57 -12.95 -3.12
C SER A 157 14.50 -12.33 -2.09
N ARG A 158 13.98 -11.52 -1.14
CA ARG A 158 14.73 -10.70 -0.17
C ARG A 158 15.60 -9.60 -0.79
N GLU A 159 15.84 -9.68 -2.09
CA GLU A 159 16.56 -8.69 -2.88
C GLU A 159 15.61 -7.61 -3.42
N PRO A 160 16.00 -6.32 -3.37
CA PRO A 160 15.28 -5.26 -4.06
C PRO A 160 15.34 -5.45 -5.57
N GLU A 161 14.34 -4.97 -6.27
CA GLU A 161 14.40 -4.84 -7.73
C GLU A 161 15.34 -3.66 -8.09
N GLY A 162 16.23 -3.85 -9.06
CA GLY A 162 17.24 -2.86 -9.45
C GLY A 162 18.48 -2.87 -8.54
N ASP A 163 19.24 -1.77 -8.52
CA ASP A 163 20.42 -1.67 -7.66
C ASP A 163 20.01 -1.76 -6.18
N PRO A 164 20.47 -2.77 -5.42
CA PRO A 164 20.08 -2.95 -4.03
C PRO A 164 20.53 -1.80 -3.13
N ARG A 165 21.60 -1.09 -3.50
CA ARG A 165 22.13 0.05 -2.74
C ARG A 165 21.11 1.18 -2.65
N ARG A 166 20.19 1.27 -3.61
CA ARG A 166 19.13 2.28 -3.63
C ARG A 166 18.23 2.24 -2.40
N VAL A 167 18.13 1.09 -1.72
CA VAL A 167 17.26 0.90 -0.55
C VAL A 167 18.02 1.30 0.71
N LEU A 168 17.56 2.37 1.36
CA LEU A 168 18.13 2.86 2.60
C LEU A 168 17.55 2.07 3.78
N ARG A 169 18.43 1.59 4.66
CA ARG A 169 18.06 0.82 5.84
C ARG A 169 18.55 1.50 7.11
N ALA A 170 17.77 1.40 8.18
CA ALA A 170 18.17 1.88 9.50
C ALA A 170 19.41 1.10 9.99
N PRO A 171 20.52 1.77 10.35
CA PRO A 171 21.71 1.11 10.87
C PRO A 171 21.56 0.64 12.33
N ALA A 172 20.60 1.20 13.07
CA ALA A 172 20.31 0.90 14.46
C ALA A 172 18.84 1.16 14.78
N ASP A 173 18.39 0.68 15.94
CA ASP A 173 17.08 1.04 16.51
C ASP A 173 17.08 2.50 16.96
N GLY A 174 15.95 3.20 16.78
CA GLY A 174 15.80 4.57 17.28
C GLY A 174 14.66 5.34 16.63
N VAL A 175 14.59 6.63 16.93
CA VAL A 175 13.65 7.56 16.28
C VAL A 175 14.33 8.19 15.09
N LEU A 176 13.72 8.09 13.91
CA LEU A 176 14.20 8.71 12.70
C LEU A 176 13.90 10.21 12.70
N ARG A 177 14.90 11.02 12.37
CA ARG A 177 14.84 12.46 12.13
C ARG A 177 15.31 12.76 10.72
N SER A 178 14.43 13.32 9.90
CA SER A 178 14.67 13.61 8.49
C SER A 178 15.56 14.84 8.35
N VAL A 179 16.59 14.74 7.50
CA VAL A 179 17.45 15.88 7.11
C VAL A 179 17.08 16.37 5.71
N LYS A 180 16.63 15.47 4.84
CA LYS A 180 16.20 15.72 3.46
C LYS A 180 14.73 15.39 3.26
N LYS A 181 14.11 15.98 2.24
CA LYS A 181 12.73 15.70 1.83
C LYS A 181 12.67 14.88 0.54
N ILE A 182 11.58 14.12 0.39
CA ILE A 182 11.29 13.39 -0.85
C ILE A 182 11.23 14.40 -2.01
N GLY A 183 11.86 14.06 -3.13
CA GLY A 183 11.98 14.90 -4.32
C GLY A 183 13.24 15.76 -4.37
N GLU A 184 14.01 15.85 -3.28
CA GLU A 184 15.32 16.51 -3.32
C GLU A 184 16.37 15.64 -4.00
N HIS A 185 17.22 16.28 -4.80
CA HIS A 185 18.48 15.70 -5.24
C HIS A 185 19.42 15.51 -4.03
N VAL A 186 20.16 14.41 -4.04
CA VAL A 186 21.15 14.05 -3.03
C VAL A 186 22.43 13.55 -3.68
N GLU A 187 23.57 13.93 -3.11
CA GLU A 187 24.89 13.45 -3.54
C GLU A 187 25.31 12.18 -2.82
N GLY A 188 26.25 11.42 -3.39
CA GLY A 188 26.84 10.26 -2.73
C GLY A 188 27.52 10.63 -1.41
N GLY A 189 27.14 9.96 -0.33
CA GLY A 189 27.60 10.23 1.04
C GLY A 189 26.79 11.27 1.80
N GLU A 190 25.91 12.02 1.13
CA GLU A 190 25.11 13.06 1.76
C GLU A 190 24.11 12.48 2.78
N VAL A 191 23.99 13.12 3.95
CA VAL A 191 23.12 12.67 5.03
C VAL A 191 21.66 12.97 4.69
N ILE A 192 20.83 11.93 4.68
CA ILE A 192 19.39 11.99 4.37
C ILE A 192 18.56 12.03 5.65
N ALA A 193 18.97 11.27 6.67
CA ALA A 193 18.29 11.20 7.96
C ALA A 193 19.26 10.81 9.07
N VAL A 194 18.86 11.03 10.31
CA VAL A 194 19.55 10.63 11.54
C VAL A 194 18.63 9.73 12.36
N ILE A 195 19.16 8.68 12.98
CA ILE A 195 18.43 7.79 13.88
C ILE A 195 19.01 7.90 15.29
N GLY A 196 18.15 8.28 16.23
CA GLY A 196 18.58 8.68 17.57
C GLY A 196 19.38 9.98 17.51
N GLU A 197 20.57 10.00 18.10
CA GLU A 197 21.47 11.17 18.12
C GLU A 197 22.79 10.95 17.38
N GLN A 198 23.08 9.72 16.98
CA GLN A 198 24.44 9.31 16.59
C GLN A 198 24.53 8.59 15.25
N TRP A 199 23.44 8.00 14.75
CA TRP A 199 23.48 7.19 13.53
C TRP A 199 22.97 7.97 12.33
N SER A 200 23.79 8.13 11.29
CA SER A 200 23.36 8.73 10.03
C SER A 200 22.89 7.67 9.02
N VAL A 201 21.92 8.05 8.19
CA VAL A 201 21.55 7.36 6.96
C VAL A 201 21.97 8.27 5.82
N SER A 202 22.95 7.84 5.03
CA SER A 202 23.49 8.61 3.91
C SER A 202 23.08 8.01 2.56
N SER A 203 23.03 8.85 1.53
CA SER A 203 22.84 8.39 0.16
C SER A 203 24.06 7.57 -0.29
N PRO A 204 23.89 6.41 -0.93
CA PRO A 204 25.02 5.63 -1.44
C PRO A 204 25.54 6.12 -2.79
N PHE A 205 24.80 6.99 -3.48
CA PHE A 205 25.13 7.53 -4.79
C PHE A 205 24.33 8.82 -5.07
N GLY A 206 24.69 9.54 -6.13
CA GLY A 206 23.94 10.71 -6.60
C GLY A 206 22.59 10.34 -7.22
N GLY A 207 21.53 11.09 -6.93
CA GLY A 207 20.20 10.91 -7.49
C GLY A 207 19.11 11.61 -6.69
N VAL A 208 17.84 11.20 -6.87
CA VAL A 208 16.71 11.82 -6.15
C VAL A 208 16.26 10.96 -4.97
N LEU A 209 16.03 11.58 -3.80
CA LEU A 209 15.40 10.90 -2.67
C LEU A 209 13.93 10.63 -3.01
N ARG A 210 13.61 9.39 -3.40
CA ARG A 210 12.29 9.01 -3.91
C ARG A 210 11.31 8.58 -2.82
N GLY A 211 11.83 8.13 -1.68
CA GLY A 211 11.02 7.74 -0.56
C GLY A 211 11.78 7.86 0.75
N LEU A 212 11.07 8.21 1.81
CA LEU A 212 11.55 8.30 3.18
C LEU A 212 10.35 8.09 4.10
N VAL A 213 10.46 7.26 5.14
CA VAL A 213 9.41 7.12 6.17
C VAL A 213 9.16 8.44 6.90
N HIS A 214 8.09 8.53 7.68
CA HIS A 214 7.73 9.76 8.38
C HIS A 214 8.79 10.18 9.41
N ASP A 215 9.00 11.49 9.54
CA ASP A 215 9.80 12.06 10.62
C ASP A 215 9.20 11.69 11.98
N GLY A 216 10.06 11.40 12.96
CA GLY A 216 9.64 11.00 14.31
C GLY A 216 9.24 9.53 14.44
N LEU A 217 9.30 8.73 13.37
CA LEU A 217 8.93 7.31 13.42
C LEU A 217 10.01 6.47 14.13
N ARG A 218 9.58 5.55 14.99
CA ARG A 218 10.49 4.57 15.60
C ARG A 218 10.80 3.46 14.61
N VAL A 219 12.07 3.30 14.27
CA VAL A 219 12.58 2.30 13.33
C VAL A 219 13.44 1.27 14.04
N ASN A 220 13.49 0.06 13.48
CA ASN A 220 14.36 -1.01 13.95
C ASN A 220 15.54 -1.19 12.98
N GLN A 221 16.66 -1.70 13.47
CA GLN A 221 17.82 -2.02 12.67
C GLN A 221 17.45 -2.90 11.46
N GLY A 222 17.94 -2.53 10.28
CA GLY A 222 17.68 -3.22 9.02
C GLY A 222 16.32 -2.90 8.38
N MET A 223 15.43 -2.19 9.07
CA MET A 223 14.16 -1.71 8.50
C MET A 223 14.41 -0.81 7.30
N LYS A 224 13.64 -0.98 6.22
CA LYS A 224 13.67 -0.04 5.09
C LYS A 224 13.12 1.30 5.55
N VAL A 225 13.93 2.35 5.44
CA VAL A 225 13.55 3.72 5.84
C VAL A 225 13.45 4.67 4.65
N GLY A 226 14.06 4.36 3.51
CA GLY A 226 14.04 5.23 2.34
C GLY A 226 14.46 4.51 1.05
N ASP A 227 14.39 5.23 -0.06
CA ASP A 227 15.09 4.86 -1.29
C ASP A 227 15.48 6.06 -2.16
N VAL A 228 16.65 5.94 -2.80
CA VAL A 228 17.21 6.94 -3.73
C VAL A 228 17.10 6.41 -5.15
N ASP A 229 16.68 7.22 -6.10
CA ASP A 229 16.54 6.83 -7.50
C ASP A 229 17.68 7.43 -8.34
N PRO A 230 18.57 6.61 -8.91
CA PRO A 230 19.75 7.10 -9.66
C PRO A 230 19.38 7.73 -11.01
N ARG A 231 18.13 7.64 -11.44
CA ARG A 231 17.63 8.31 -12.64
C ARG A 231 17.45 9.81 -12.45
N ASP A 232 17.47 10.26 -11.18
CA ASP A 232 17.44 11.66 -10.80
C ASP A 232 16.27 12.47 -11.38
N ASP A 233 15.12 11.82 -11.52
CA ASP A 233 13.88 12.43 -12.02
C ASP A 233 12.90 12.62 -10.86
N PRO A 234 12.71 13.85 -10.35
CA PRO A 234 11.83 14.12 -9.22
C PRO A 234 10.34 13.86 -9.54
N SER A 235 9.94 13.81 -10.81
CA SER A 235 8.55 13.51 -11.17
C SER A 235 8.13 12.11 -10.72
N TYR A 236 9.05 11.15 -10.67
CA TYR A 236 8.79 9.77 -10.20
C TYR A 236 8.51 9.65 -8.70
N CYS A 237 8.73 10.71 -7.93
CA CYS A 237 8.30 10.77 -6.54
C CYS A 237 6.77 10.87 -6.44
N TRP A 238 6.10 11.43 -7.44
CA TRP A 238 4.67 11.76 -7.42
C TRP A 238 3.81 10.88 -8.32
N LEU A 239 4.43 9.90 -8.99
CA LEU A 239 3.75 8.94 -9.86
C LEU A 239 3.68 7.55 -9.25
N VAL A 240 2.49 6.95 -9.28
CA VAL A 240 2.29 5.56 -8.88
C VAL A 240 3.11 4.67 -9.82
N SER A 241 3.79 3.69 -9.24
CA SER A 241 4.69 2.84 -10.04
C SER A 241 3.90 1.98 -11.03
N ASP A 242 4.51 1.70 -12.18
CA ASP A 242 4.08 0.67 -13.12
C ASP A 242 3.73 -0.67 -12.42
N LYS A 243 4.51 -1.06 -11.40
CA LYS A 243 4.26 -2.24 -10.57
C LYS A 243 2.98 -2.13 -9.74
N ALA A 244 2.78 -1.02 -9.05
CA ALA A 244 1.55 -0.79 -8.31
C ALA A 244 0.33 -0.76 -9.26
N LEU A 245 0.48 -0.16 -10.45
CA LEU A 245 -0.57 -0.15 -11.48
C LEU A 245 -0.89 -1.53 -12.05
N ALA A 246 0.13 -2.37 -12.27
CA ALA A 246 -0.04 -3.75 -12.76
C ALA A 246 -0.73 -4.63 -11.70
N ILE A 247 -0.31 -4.53 -10.44
CA ILE A 247 -0.94 -5.23 -9.31
C ILE A 247 -2.39 -4.75 -9.13
N GLY A 248 -2.64 -3.45 -9.24
CA GLY A 248 -4.01 -2.91 -9.22
C GLY A 248 -4.86 -3.40 -10.38
N GLY A 249 -4.26 -3.60 -11.56
CA GLY A 249 -4.91 -4.25 -12.70
C GLY A 249 -5.33 -5.68 -12.38
N GLY A 250 -4.44 -6.47 -11.78
CA GLY A 250 -4.74 -7.82 -11.30
C GLY A 250 -5.85 -7.85 -10.24
N ALA A 251 -5.88 -6.86 -9.33
CA ALA A 251 -6.95 -6.75 -8.33
C ALA A 251 -8.30 -6.45 -8.99
N LEU A 252 -8.33 -5.52 -9.94
CA LEU A 252 -9.52 -5.24 -10.73
C LEU A 252 -9.99 -6.47 -11.52
N GLU A 253 -9.06 -7.19 -12.16
CA GLU A 253 -9.35 -8.45 -12.86
C GLU A 253 -9.97 -9.49 -11.90
N ALA A 254 -9.36 -9.72 -10.73
CA ALA A 254 -9.84 -10.69 -9.76
C ALA A 254 -11.26 -10.33 -9.25
N VAL A 255 -11.49 -9.06 -8.92
CA VAL A 255 -12.80 -8.55 -8.49
C VAL A 255 -13.85 -8.75 -9.59
N LEU A 256 -13.50 -8.42 -10.83
CA LEU A 256 -14.42 -8.51 -11.96
C LEU A 256 -14.52 -9.89 -12.57
N SER A 257 -13.74 -10.89 -12.16
CA SER A 257 -13.80 -12.24 -12.74
C SER A 257 -15.00 -13.05 -12.24
N ARG A 258 -15.47 -12.79 -11.01
CA ARG A 258 -16.60 -13.52 -10.41
C ARG A 258 -17.94 -12.86 -10.71
N ARG A 259 -18.87 -13.63 -11.28
CA ARG A 259 -20.18 -13.12 -11.71
C ARG A 259 -20.99 -12.58 -10.55
N GLU A 260 -21.05 -13.32 -9.45
CA GLU A 260 -21.76 -12.97 -8.23
C GLU A 260 -21.23 -11.69 -7.58
N ILE A 261 -19.93 -11.40 -7.74
CA ILE A 261 -19.31 -10.15 -7.27
C ILE A 261 -19.70 -9.00 -8.19
N ARG A 262 -19.59 -9.17 -9.51
CA ARG A 262 -20.01 -8.15 -10.50
C ARG A 262 -21.48 -7.75 -10.34
N GLU A 263 -22.36 -8.73 -10.17
CA GLU A 263 -23.80 -8.51 -9.98
C GLU A 263 -24.08 -7.70 -8.72
N LYS A 264 -23.38 -7.95 -7.61
CA LYS A 264 -23.54 -7.16 -6.39
C LYS A 264 -22.89 -5.78 -6.48
N LEU A 265 -21.77 -5.63 -7.21
CA LEU A 265 -21.11 -4.35 -7.42
C LEU A 265 -21.98 -3.38 -8.22
N PHE A 266 -22.59 -3.87 -9.31
CA PHE A 266 -23.25 -3.01 -10.30
C PHE A 266 -24.77 -3.22 -10.45
N GLY A 267 -25.33 -4.30 -9.91
CA GLY A 267 -26.73 -4.69 -10.09
C GLY A 267 -27.74 -3.94 -9.23
N GLY A 268 -27.32 -2.93 -8.48
CA GLY A 268 -28.18 -2.03 -7.72
C GLY A 268 -28.47 -0.70 -8.43
N ARG A 269 -28.51 -0.67 -9.77
CA ARG A 269 -29.07 0.46 -10.53
C ARG A 269 -30.53 0.19 -10.87
#